data_AF-A0A2H5B7G9-F1
#
_entry.id   AF-A0A2H5B7G9-F1
#
_cell.length_a   1.000
_cell.length_b   1.000
_cell.length_c   1.000
_cell.angle_alpha   90.00
_cell.angle_beta   90.00
_cell.angle_gamma   90.00
#
_symmetry.space_group_name_H-M   'P 1'
#
loop_
_entity.id
_entity.type
_entity.pdbx_description
1 polymer ?
#
loop_
_entity_poly.entity_id
_entity_poly.type
_entity_poly.pdbx_seq_one_letter_code
_entity_poly.pdbx_strand_id
1 'polypeptide(L)' 'MSEELTGHPEVDAALARLAELDGVETGEHVAVYEDVHQRLVETLAGLDRPS' A
#
# COMPACT_ATOMS: atom_id res chain seq x y z
N MET A 1 -16.24 7.96 4.61
CA MET A 1 -15.99 6.92 3.60
C MET A 1 -15.54 5.70 4.38
N SER A 2 -16.28 4.60 4.34
CA SER A 2 -15.83 3.33 4.93
C SER A 2 -14.84 2.69 3.94
N GLU A 3 -13.57 2.60 4.32
CA GLU A 3 -12.55 1.89 3.52
C GLU A 3 -12.92 0.41 3.49
N GLU A 4 -13.27 -0.09 2.30
CA GLU A 4 -13.54 -1.50 2.08
C GLU A 4 -12.22 -2.26 2.04
N LEU A 5 -12.06 -3.23 2.93
CA LEU A 5 -10.87 -4.06 3.01
C LEU A 5 -10.78 -4.95 1.75
N THR A 6 -9.59 -5.05 1.19
CA THR A 6 -9.32 -5.85 -0.01
C THR A 6 -9.35 -7.35 0.26
N GLY A 7 -9.37 -7.75 1.54
CA GLY A 7 -9.36 -9.15 1.97
C GLY A 7 -7.97 -9.78 1.97
N HIS A 8 -6.94 -9.01 1.61
CA HIS A 8 -5.54 -9.42 1.66
C HIS A 8 -4.83 -8.66 2.78
N PRO A 9 -4.40 -9.33 3.87
CA PRO A 9 -3.86 -8.66 5.05
C PRO A 9 -2.67 -7.73 4.77
N GLU A 10 -1.84 -8.09 3.79
CA GLU A 10 -0.65 -7.34 3.40
C GLU A 10 -1.00 -6.05 2.64
N VAL A 11 -2.02 -6.12 1.79
CA VAL A 11 -2.55 -4.99 1.02
C VAL A 11 -3.33 -4.05 1.94
N ASP A 12 -4.14 -4.61 2.84
CA ASP A 12 -4.89 -3.84 3.83
C ASP A 12 -3.96 -3.08 4.79
N ALA A 13 -2.84 -3.69 5.19
CA ALA A 13 -1.82 -3.01 6.01
C ALA A 13 -1.10 -1.88 5.26
N ALA A 14 -0.87 -2.04 3.95
CA ALA A 14 -0.28 -0.99 3.12
C ALA A 14 -1.25 0.18 2.90
N LEU A 15 -2.54 -0.11 2.69
CA LEU A 15 -3.59 0.91 2.55
C LEU A 15 -3.80 1.70 3.85
N ALA A 16 -3.81 1.04 5.01
CA ALA A 16 -3.91 1.73 6.30
C ALA A 16 -2.74 2.72 6.52
N ARG A 17 -1.52 2.32 6.14
CA ARG A 17 -0.34 3.19 6.23
C ARG A 17 -0.39 4.38 5.25
N LEU A 18 -1.04 4.21 4.10
CA LEU A 18 -1.32 5.29 3.16
C LEU A 18 -2.35 6.28 3.72
N ALA A 19 -3.39 5.77 4.38
CA ALA A 19 -4.42 6.60 5.00
C ALA A 19 -3.86 7.45 6.16
N GLU A 20 -2.80 7.00 6.83
CA GLU A 20 -2.08 7.79 7.84
C GLU A 20 -1.38 9.05 7.26
N LEU A 21 -1.17 9.11 5.95
CA LEU A 21 -0.57 10.27 5.27
C LEU A 21 -1.59 11.31 4.82
N ASP A 22 -2.89 11.05 5.02
CA ASP A 22 -3.94 11.95 4.59
C ASP A 22 -3.83 13.29 5.35
N GLY A 23 -3.46 14.35 4.65
CA GLY A 23 -3.22 15.68 5.23
C GLY A 23 -1.76 16.07 5.49
N VAL A 24 -0.77 15.24 5.10
CA VAL A 24 0.67 15.62 5.15
C VAL A 24 1.07 16.39 3.88
N GLU A 25 2.02 17.33 4.01
CA GLU A 25 2.51 18.12 2.88
C GLU A 25 3.20 17.21 1.84
N THR A 26 2.87 17.42 0.55
CA THR A 26 3.24 16.56 -0.57
C THR A 26 4.75 16.36 -0.78
N GLY A 27 5.59 17.21 -0.18
CA GLY A 27 7.04 17.06 -0.18
C GLY A 27 7.57 15.86 0.61
N GLU A 28 6.82 15.38 1.61
CA GLU A 28 7.19 14.23 2.44
C GLU A 28 6.54 12.91 1.97
N HIS A 29 5.61 12.99 1.01
CA HIS A 29 4.87 11.83 0.48
C HIS A 29 5.68 10.91 -0.44
N VAL A 30 6.76 11.39 -1.04
CA VAL A 30 7.49 10.63 -2.08
C VAL A 30 8.07 9.34 -1.51
N ALA A 31 8.75 9.41 -0.37
CA ALA A 31 9.36 8.23 0.25
C ALA A 31 8.31 7.18 0.67
N VAL A 32 7.13 7.63 1.10
CA VAL A 32 6.07 6.72 1.53
C VAL A 32 5.31 6.14 0.35
N TYR A 33 5.09 6.92 -0.70
CA TYR A 33 4.52 6.42 -1.95
C TYR A 33 5.44 5.37 -2.59
N GLU A 34 6.75 5.59 -2.62
CA GLU A 34 7.73 4.64 -3.12
C GLU A 34 7.76 3.33 -2.30
N ASP A 35 7.75 3.42 -0.97
CA ASP A 35 7.68 2.24 -0.09
C ASP A 35 6.42 1.40 -0.36
N VAL A 36 5.26 2.06 -0.46
CA VAL A 36 4.01 1.34 -0.71
C VAL A 36 3.96 0.78 -2.13
N HIS A 37 4.44 1.52 -3.13
CA HIS A 37 4.51 1.04 -4.50
C HIS A 37 5.36 -0.22 -4.60
N GLN A 38 6.52 -0.23 -3.94
CA GLN A 38 7.44 -1.37 -3.94
C GLN A 38 6.79 -2.61 -3.30
N ARG A 39 6.13 -2.45 -2.16
CA ARG A 39 5.47 -3.55 -1.44
C ARG A 39 4.31 -4.15 -2.23
N LEU A 40 3.53 -3.32 -2.93
CA LEU A 40 2.46 -3.80 -3.79
C LEU A 40 2.99 -4.63 -4.96
N VAL A 41 4.06 -4.17 -5.61
CA VAL A 41 4.69 -4.88 -6.73
C VAL A 41 5.26 -6.22 -6.29
N GLU A 42 5.92 -6.28 -5.13
CA GLU A 42 6.45 -7.54 -4.58
C GLU A 42 5.35 -8.56 -4.27
N THR A 43 4.26 -8.11 -3.67
CA THR A 43 3.10 -8.95 -3.36
C THR A 43 2.48 -9.51 -4.64
N LEU A 44 2.23 -8.65 -5.63
CA LEU A 44 1.69 -9.06 -6.93
C LEU A 44 2.61 -10.01 -7.69
N ALA A 45 3.93 -9.78 -7.67
CA ALA A 45 4.90 -10.67 -8.28
C ALA A 45 5.03 -12.03 -7.56
N GLY A 46 4.70 -12.07 -6.26
CA GLY A 46 4.59 -13.30 -5.49
C GLY A 46 3.35 -14.12 -5.88
N LEU A 47 2.22 -13.44 -6.07
CA LEU A 47 0.95 -14.06 -6.47
C LEU A 47 0.92 -14.52 -7.94
N ASP A 48 1.62 -13.81 -8.83
CA ASP A 48 1.73 -14.15 -10.25
C ASP A 48 2.69 -15.33 -10.52
N ARG A 49 3.43 -15.77 -9.50
CA ARG A 49 4.33 -16.93 -9.63
C ARG A 49 3.50 -18.21 -9.50
N PRO A 50 3.45 -19.07 -10.54
CA PRO A 50 2.74 -20.34 -10.45
C PRO A 50 3.41 -21.21 -9.37
N SER A 51 2.59 -21.78 -8.49
CA SER A 51 3.02 -22.82 -7.54
C SER A 51 3.50 -24.09 -8.26
#